data_AF-A0A2S0JRA0-F1
#
_entry.id   AF-A0A2S0JRA0-F1
#
_cell.length_a   1.000
_cell.length_b   1.000
_cell.length_c   1.000
_cell.angle_alpha   90.00
_cell.angle_beta   90.00
_cell.angle_gamma   90.00
#
_symmetry.space_group_name_H-M   'P 1'
#
loop_
_entity.id
_entity.type
_entity.pdbx_description
1 polymer ?
#
loop_
_entity_poly.entity_id
_entity_poly.type
_entity_poly.pdbx_seq_one_letter_code
_entity_poly.pdbx_strand_id
1 'polypeptide(L)'
;MIRKIISMLCILCLSVLLIACSETLDTYLEEATDSSIKETNTMDDIKKPESKVISASFSDSDLFSTSLFKKDPALLQFTKKVEKHIANFDKTFEVAYTGKLDWNEFEVQLNDMNSLLSYVNPYTAGYFLNFEWTSWDQDNGYLIEFTITYLTDAKKEKKIDTFVNQFVAQYITDDMDDFHRAKAINDMIVQLATYTEQGSTEGQTVYELIQENTAVCQAYALLAYRLLVASDLDAQYVYGYSDNELHAWNLVSINDNWYHLDTTWNDVDPNEPYAISYEYFLVNDEKLSQDHLWVKENYFAATSKNYDFMHDMWYADTDKDIIYYNSIRDNMVYAYDLATQQNKQISETACYYLATYEDVLYCSDYDNAGYLTKINVSNGSEEVLLEEEVLNLFIADGILYYQTVDGEEYEQDL
;
A
#
# COMPACT_ATOMS: atom_id res chain seq x y z
N MET A 1 23.95 31.99 25.41
CA MET A 1 23.61 32.01 23.97
C MET A 1 24.49 30.99 23.27
N ILE A 2 24.08 29.73 23.34
CA ILE A 2 24.74 28.61 22.65
C ILE A 2 23.93 28.37 21.38
N ARG A 3 24.57 28.46 20.21
CA ARG A 3 23.92 28.19 18.92
C ARG A 3 24.20 26.73 18.56
N LYS A 4 23.20 25.86 18.69
CA LYS A 4 23.20 24.53 18.07
C LYS A 4 22.55 24.63 16.69
N ILE A 5 23.19 24.06 15.68
CA ILE A 5 22.62 23.85 14.35
C ILE A 5 22.66 22.34 14.14
N ILE A 6 21.51 21.72 13.90
CA ILE A 6 21.42 20.31 13.53
C ILE A 6 20.63 20.25 12.22
N SER A 7 21.28 19.71 11.19
CA SER A 7 20.67 19.35 9.91
C SER A 7 20.40 17.85 9.97
N MET A 8 19.13 17.46 9.87
CA MET A 8 18.75 16.05 9.87
C MET A 8 18.16 15.71 8.51
N LEU A 9 19.01 15.08 7.68
CA LEU A 9 18.56 14.48 6.44
C LEU A 9 17.78 13.20 6.81
N CYS A 10 16.52 13.09 6.40
CA CYS A 10 15.81 11.82 6.44
C CYS A 10 16.48 10.88 5.42
N ILE A 11 17.42 10.06 5.88
CA ILE A 11 18.12 9.07 5.05
C ILE A 11 17.36 7.75 5.18
N LEU A 12 16.66 7.37 4.12
CA LEU A 12 16.46 5.96 3.74
C LEU A 12 16.76 5.80 2.24
N CYS A 13 17.41 4.68 1.90
CA CYS A 13 17.81 4.26 0.55
C CYS A 13 18.48 5.30 -0.39
N LEU A 14 19.55 5.95 0.07
CA LEU A 14 20.60 6.46 -0.84
C LEU A 14 21.59 5.35 -1.24
N SER A 15 21.17 4.43 -2.11
CA SER A 15 22.06 3.52 -2.83
C SER A 15 22.71 4.23 -4.03
N VAL A 16 23.64 5.16 -3.75
CA VAL A 16 24.40 5.83 -4.82
C VAL A 16 25.33 4.83 -5.52
N LEU A 17 24.90 4.30 -6.66
CA LEU A 17 25.75 3.59 -7.61
C LEU A 17 26.00 4.42 -8.86
N LEU A 18 27.12 5.15 -8.82
CA LEU A 18 27.77 5.73 -9.99
C LEU A 18 28.23 4.63 -10.95
N ILE A 19 27.55 4.46 -12.09
CA ILE A 19 28.20 3.99 -13.33
C ILE A 19 27.77 4.91 -14.49
N ALA A 20 28.73 5.21 -15.36
CA ALA A 20 28.65 6.25 -16.38
C ALA A 20 27.96 5.80 -17.69
N CYS A 21 27.66 6.78 -18.54
CA CYS A 21 27.18 6.60 -19.91
C CYS A 21 27.99 5.60 -20.74
N SER A 22 27.31 4.85 -21.62
CA SER A 22 27.67 4.83 -23.05
C SER A 22 26.56 4.23 -23.91
N GLU A 23 26.14 4.95 -24.96
CA GLU A 23 25.45 4.35 -26.09
C GLU A 23 26.46 3.69 -27.05
N THR A 24 26.14 2.45 -27.46
CA THR A 24 26.43 1.84 -28.78
C THR A 24 27.87 1.54 -29.28
N LEU A 25 27.99 0.28 -29.75
CA LEU A 25 28.62 -0.22 -30.98
C LEU A 25 29.98 -0.99 -30.96
N ASP A 26 29.86 -2.24 -31.43
CA ASP A 26 30.74 -3.05 -32.31
C ASP A 26 32.07 -3.71 -31.88
N THR A 27 32.00 -5.05 -31.81
CA THR A 27 33.00 -6.10 -32.20
C THR A 27 34.41 -6.12 -31.58
N TYR A 28 34.82 -7.27 -31.01
CA TYR A 28 35.72 -8.25 -31.68
C TYR A 28 35.98 -9.54 -30.85
N LEU A 29 35.68 -10.70 -31.47
CA LEU A 29 36.23 -12.09 -31.36
C LEU A 29 36.85 -12.70 -30.06
N GLU A 30 36.45 -13.98 -29.82
CA GLU A 30 37.25 -15.16 -29.35
C GLU A 30 37.92 -15.10 -27.95
N GLU A 31 38.11 -16.16 -27.14
CA GLU A 31 37.75 -17.60 -27.07
C GLU A 31 37.95 -18.06 -25.58
N ALA A 32 37.58 -19.23 -25.03
CA ALA A 32 36.90 -20.47 -25.47
C ALA A 32 36.36 -21.26 -24.23
N THR A 33 35.41 -22.20 -24.45
CA THR A 33 35.24 -23.56 -23.83
C THR A 33 35.50 -23.83 -22.31
N ASP A 34 34.80 -24.73 -21.58
CA ASP A 34 34.06 -25.95 -21.95
C ASP A 34 33.05 -26.42 -20.86
N SER A 35 32.07 -27.24 -21.29
CA SER A 35 31.23 -28.27 -20.62
C SER A 35 30.95 -28.29 -19.08
N SER A 36 29.82 -28.79 -18.56
CA SER A 36 28.92 -29.85 -19.06
C SER A 36 27.48 -29.81 -18.47
N ILE A 37 26.59 -30.59 -19.07
CA ILE A 37 25.11 -30.59 -18.92
C ILE A 37 24.60 -31.51 -17.79
N LYS A 38 23.51 -31.13 -17.09
CA LYS A 38 22.36 -32.02 -16.82
C LYS A 38 21.11 -31.30 -16.29
N GLU A 39 19.98 -31.58 -16.93
CA GLU A 39 18.62 -31.22 -16.49
C GLU A 39 18.17 -32.09 -15.31
N THR A 40 17.34 -31.51 -14.44
CA THR A 40 16.18 -32.18 -13.81
C THR A 40 15.15 -31.12 -13.45
N ASN A 41 13.93 -31.25 -13.96
CA ASN A 41 12.82 -30.36 -13.63
C ASN A 41 12.37 -30.54 -12.17
N THR A 42 12.16 -29.42 -11.49
CA THR A 42 11.18 -29.25 -10.40
C THR A 42 10.52 -27.90 -10.61
N MET A 43 9.21 -27.90 -10.91
CA MET A 43 8.41 -26.68 -10.85
C MET A 43 8.07 -26.45 -9.37
N ASP A 44 8.88 -25.62 -8.73
CA ASP A 44 8.68 -25.05 -7.39
C ASP A 44 9.46 -23.73 -7.40
N ASP A 45 8.78 -22.60 -7.67
CA ASP A 45 9.24 -21.24 -7.36
C ASP A 45 8.11 -20.25 -7.70
N ILE A 46 7.09 -20.18 -6.83
CA ILE A 46 6.30 -18.95 -6.72
C ILE A 46 7.27 -17.90 -6.16
N LYS A 47 7.61 -16.90 -6.97
CA LYS A 47 8.47 -15.79 -6.56
C LYS A 47 7.78 -14.99 -5.46
N LYS A 48 8.15 -15.26 -4.21
CA LYS A 48 8.01 -14.28 -3.14
C LYS A 48 9.09 -13.20 -3.33
N PRO A 49 8.79 -11.90 -3.16
CA PRO A 49 9.79 -10.86 -3.27
C PRO A 49 10.91 -11.08 -2.24
N GLU A 50 12.16 -11.18 -2.70
CA GLU A 50 13.32 -11.33 -1.82
C GLU A 50 13.68 -9.99 -1.16
N SER A 51 13.12 -9.73 0.03
CA SER A 51 13.67 -8.70 0.93
C SER A 51 15.12 -9.05 1.30
N LYS A 52 16.07 -8.25 0.80
CA LYS A 52 17.50 -8.38 1.12
C LYS A 52 17.84 -7.63 2.41
N VAL A 53 17.41 -8.22 3.53
CA VAL A 53 17.67 -7.74 4.88
C VAL A 53 19.16 -7.36 5.08
N ILE A 54 19.42 -6.07 5.27
CA ILE A 54 20.58 -5.62 6.04
C ILE A 54 20.20 -5.72 7.50
N SER A 55 20.90 -6.58 8.25
CA SER A 55 20.55 -6.94 9.61
C SER A 55 20.64 -5.76 10.60
N ALA A 56 19.51 -5.16 10.95
CA ALA A 56 19.31 -4.38 12.16
C ALA A 56 18.00 -4.84 12.82
N SER A 57 18.09 -5.42 14.01
CA SER A 57 16.91 -5.78 14.80
C SER A 57 16.36 -4.53 15.49
N PHE A 58 15.32 -3.92 14.91
CA PHE A 58 14.58 -2.82 15.52
C PHE A 58 13.68 -3.33 16.66
N SER A 59 13.29 -2.44 17.58
CA SER A 59 12.50 -2.77 18.76
C SER A 59 11.33 -1.81 18.97
N ASP A 60 10.29 -2.25 19.68
CA ASP A 60 9.14 -1.39 20.03
C ASP A 60 9.53 -0.09 20.74
N SER A 61 10.68 -0.07 21.43
CA SER A 61 11.21 1.12 22.11
C SER A 61 11.83 2.18 21.18
N ASP A 62 12.05 1.85 19.91
CA ASP A 62 12.57 2.77 18.89
C ASP A 62 11.43 3.56 18.21
N LEU A 63 10.17 3.15 18.41
CA LEU A 63 8.98 3.81 17.90
C LEU A 63 8.36 4.75 18.96
N PHE A 64 7.86 5.90 18.51
CA PHE A 64 7.26 6.92 19.39
C PHE A 64 6.04 6.45 20.20
N SER A 65 5.93 6.94 21.44
CA SER A 65 4.86 6.63 22.40
C SER A 65 4.04 7.88 22.75
N THR A 66 2.71 7.78 22.60
CA THR A 66 1.77 8.85 23.00
C THR A 66 1.74 9.14 24.51
N SER A 67 2.40 8.31 25.33
CA SER A 67 2.54 8.54 26.77
C SER A 67 3.22 9.87 27.10
N LEU A 68 4.07 10.40 26.21
CA LEU A 68 4.78 11.65 26.44
C LEU A 68 3.86 12.88 26.38
N PHE A 69 2.92 12.94 25.43
CA PHE A 69 1.92 14.01 25.37
C PHE A 69 1.02 14.06 26.61
N LYS A 70 0.79 12.92 27.26
CA LYS A 70 0.05 12.84 28.53
C LYS A 70 0.86 13.41 29.71
N LYS A 71 2.19 13.22 29.71
CA LYS A 71 3.12 13.75 30.73
C LYS A 71 3.31 15.26 30.56
N ASP A 72 3.46 15.72 29.32
CA ASP A 72 3.54 17.14 28.98
C ASP A 72 2.64 17.55 27.80
N PRO A 73 1.42 18.06 28.09
CA PRO A 73 0.52 18.58 27.07
C PRO A 73 1.06 19.77 26.27
N ALA A 74 2.11 20.46 26.76
CA ALA A 74 2.73 21.56 26.01
C ALA A 74 3.48 21.06 24.77
N LEU A 75 3.99 19.82 24.78
CA LEU A 75 4.60 19.20 23.59
C LEU A 75 3.54 19.03 22.47
N LEU A 76 2.34 18.54 22.80
CA LEU A 76 1.25 18.41 21.82
C LEU A 76 0.84 19.77 21.24
N GLN A 77 0.82 20.82 22.07
CA GLN A 77 0.53 22.19 21.63
C GLN A 77 1.66 22.82 20.81
N PHE A 78 2.91 22.39 21.02
CA PHE A 78 4.05 22.75 20.18
C PHE A 78 3.94 22.07 18.81
N THR A 79 3.77 20.74 18.77
CA THR A 79 3.62 19.97 17.54
C THR A 79 2.45 20.47 16.70
N LYS A 80 1.29 20.80 17.30
CA LYS A 80 0.14 21.39 16.58
C LYS A 80 0.42 22.77 15.97
N LYS A 81 1.41 23.53 16.46
CA LYS A 81 1.84 24.78 15.81
C LYS A 81 2.78 24.49 14.64
N VAL A 82 3.69 23.52 14.80
CA VAL A 82 4.60 23.07 13.74
C VAL A 82 3.79 22.50 12.57
N GLU A 83 2.86 21.58 12.85
CA GLU A 83 1.93 21.01 11.85
C GLU A 83 1.17 22.11 11.09
N LYS A 84 0.65 23.11 11.79
CA LYS A 84 -0.05 24.22 11.15
C LYS A 84 0.83 24.99 10.18
N HIS A 85 2.12 25.19 10.45
CA HIS A 85 3.05 25.83 9.51
C HIS A 85 3.34 24.92 8.30
N ILE A 86 3.53 23.63 8.53
CA ILE A 86 3.72 22.60 7.49
C ILE A 86 2.51 22.53 6.54
N ALA A 87 1.29 22.53 7.09
CA ALA A 87 0.04 22.56 6.35
C ALA A 87 -0.15 23.83 5.49
N ASN A 88 0.55 24.93 5.82
CA ASN A 88 0.56 26.17 5.03
C ASN A 88 1.78 26.26 4.08
N PHE A 89 2.64 25.23 4.03
CA PHE A 89 3.88 25.20 3.26
C PHE A 89 4.89 26.32 3.63
N ASP A 90 4.87 26.77 4.90
CA ASP A 90 5.82 27.77 5.39
C ASP A 90 7.24 27.17 5.40
N LYS A 91 8.17 27.78 4.64
CA LYS A 91 9.53 27.23 4.48
C LYS A 91 10.45 27.45 5.68
N THR A 92 10.26 28.55 6.39
CA THR A 92 11.04 28.89 7.59
C THR A 92 10.11 29.58 8.58
N PHE A 93 10.06 29.11 9.82
CA PHE A 93 9.15 29.62 10.85
C PHE A 93 9.67 29.32 12.26
N GLU A 94 9.24 30.12 13.24
CA GLU A 94 9.61 29.96 14.65
C GLU A 94 8.44 29.44 15.49
N VAL A 95 8.69 28.44 16.34
CA VAL A 95 7.73 27.94 17.33
C VAL A 95 8.35 27.93 18.73
N ALA A 96 7.65 28.56 19.68
CA ALA A 96 8.00 28.51 21.09
C ALA A 96 7.44 27.24 21.75
N TYR A 97 8.35 26.40 22.28
CA TYR A 97 8.04 25.36 23.25
C TYR A 97 8.20 25.92 24.68
N THR A 98 7.19 25.71 25.51
CA THR A 98 7.13 26.21 26.90
C THR A 98 6.66 25.11 27.86
N GLY A 99 7.11 23.89 27.60
CA GLY A 99 6.74 22.69 28.34
C GLY A 99 7.64 22.40 29.54
N LYS A 100 7.62 21.15 29.98
CA LYS A 100 8.30 20.65 31.19
C LYS A 100 9.54 19.82 30.90
N LEU A 101 9.65 19.24 29.70
CA LEU A 101 10.83 18.46 29.30
C LEU A 101 12.09 19.33 29.36
N ASP A 102 13.18 18.77 29.88
CA ASP A 102 14.47 19.43 29.80
C ASP A 102 15.03 19.40 28.36
N TRP A 103 16.14 20.11 28.13
CA TRP A 103 16.71 20.22 26.79
C TRP A 103 17.05 18.85 26.16
N ASN A 104 17.56 17.90 26.94
CA ASN A 104 17.98 16.60 26.38
C ASN A 104 16.75 15.76 26.02
N GLU A 105 15.72 15.77 26.87
CA GLU A 105 14.45 15.11 26.58
C GLU A 105 13.77 15.74 25.34
N PHE A 106 13.77 17.08 25.24
CA PHE A 106 13.16 17.80 24.13
C PHE A 106 13.95 17.70 22.81
N GLU A 107 15.29 17.68 22.85
CA GLU A 107 16.15 17.49 21.68
C GLU A 107 15.91 16.14 20.99
N VAL A 108 15.61 15.07 21.75
CA VAL A 108 15.17 13.79 21.19
C VAL A 108 13.84 13.94 20.44
N GLN A 109 12.87 14.65 21.02
CA GLN A 109 11.56 14.88 20.39
C GLN A 109 11.64 15.79 19.15
N LEU A 110 12.58 16.74 19.11
CA LEU A 110 12.83 17.57 17.93
C LEU A 110 13.41 16.76 16.77
N ASN A 111 14.26 15.77 17.05
CA ASN A 111 14.84 14.89 16.04
C ASN A 111 13.84 13.85 15.51
N ASP A 112 12.83 13.49 16.32
CA ASP A 112 11.71 12.60 15.94
C ASP A 112 10.43 13.39 15.59
N MET A 113 10.59 14.49 14.86
CA MET A 113 9.45 15.35 14.48
C MET A 113 8.42 14.61 13.61
N ASN A 114 8.86 13.65 12.79
CA ASN A 114 7.98 12.81 11.96
C ASN A 114 6.94 12.11 12.83
N SER A 115 7.36 11.39 13.88
CA SER A 115 6.41 10.66 14.72
C SER A 115 5.45 11.57 15.49
N LEU A 116 5.95 12.72 15.97
CA LEU A 116 5.09 13.72 16.61
C LEU A 116 4.01 14.24 15.66
N LEU A 117 4.40 14.60 14.43
CA LEU A 117 3.50 15.11 13.39
C LEU A 117 2.53 14.02 12.94
N SER A 118 2.99 12.77 12.78
CA SER A 118 2.14 11.63 12.43
C SER A 118 1.00 11.41 13.43
N TYR A 119 1.25 11.63 14.73
CA TYR A 119 0.19 11.60 15.73
C TYR A 119 -0.78 12.80 15.67
N VAL A 120 -0.33 13.97 15.24
CA VAL A 120 -1.17 15.17 15.16
C VAL A 120 -2.04 15.18 13.90
N ASN A 121 -1.43 14.90 12.75
CA ASN A 121 -2.07 14.83 11.45
C ASN A 121 -1.12 14.06 10.49
N PRO A 122 -1.34 12.74 10.28
CA PRO A 122 -0.42 11.91 9.50
C PRO A 122 -0.33 12.33 8.05
N TYR A 123 -1.39 12.90 7.48
CA TYR A 123 -1.36 13.32 6.09
C TYR A 123 -0.37 14.46 5.85
N THR A 124 -0.35 15.46 6.74
CA THR A 124 0.65 16.55 6.69
C THR A 124 2.06 16.11 7.10
N ALA A 125 2.19 15.00 7.85
CA ALA A 125 3.51 14.47 8.20
C ALA A 125 4.27 13.98 6.95
N GLY A 126 3.57 13.47 5.93
CA GLY A 126 4.14 13.09 4.63
C GLY A 126 4.49 14.24 3.68
N TYR A 127 4.31 15.52 4.07
CA TYR A 127 4.51 16.65 3.17
C TYR A 127 5.99 17.01 2.90
N PHE A 128 6.92 16.57 3.75
CA PHE A 128 8.31 17.07 3.74
C PHE A 128 9.36 15.96 3.61
N LEU A 129 10.42 16.28 2.85
CA LEU A 129 11.57 15.42 2.59
C LEU A 129 12.58 15.48 3.73
N ASN A 130 12.77 16.67 4.30
CA ASN A 130 13.67 16.91 5.43
C ASN A 130 13.30 18.21 6.14
N PHE A 131 13.85 18.36 7.34
CA PHE A 131 13.81 19.58 8.11
C PHE A 131 15.16 19.83 8.80
N GLU A 132 15.49 21.11 8.95
CA GLU A 132 16.57 21.58 9.81
C GLU A 132 15.97 22.39 10.96
N TRP A 133 16.65 22.43 12.10
CA TRP A 133 16.25 23.30 13.20
C TRP A 133 17.43 23.98 13.90
N THR A 134 17.16 25.17 14.41
CA THR A 134 18.04 25.93 15.32
C THR A 134 17.25 26.31 16.57
N SER A 135 17.89 26.25 17.74
CA SER A 135 17.25 26.53 19.03
C SER A 135 17.90 27.68 19.81
N TRP A 136 17.09 28.34 20.63
CA TRP A 136 17.53 29.32 21.62
C TRP A 136 16.78 29.15 22.96
N ASP A 137 17.50 29.33 24.06
CA ASP A 137 16.92 29.46 25.40
C ASP A 137 16.04 30.73 25.49
N GLN A 138 14.89 30.62 26.15
CA GLN A 138 14.03 31.73 26.56
C GLN A 138 13.52 31.54 28.00
N ASP A 139 13.00 32.60 28.63
CA ASP A 139 12.70 32.66 30.07
C ASP A 139 11.85 31.49 30.63
N ASN A 140 11.03 30.83 29.79
CA ASN A 140 10.23 29.66 30.15
C ASN A 140 10.24 28.56 29.06
N GLY A 141 11.39 28.26 28.46
CA GLY A 141 11.54 27.12 27.53
C GLY A 141 12.49 27.40 26.37
N TYR A 142 12.12 26.92 25.18
CA TYR A 142 12.95 26.95 23.98
C TYR A 142 12.21 27.60 22.81
N LEU A 143 12.87 28.48 22.06
CA LEU A 143 12.40 28.95 20.76
C LEU A 143 13.10 28.12 19.69
N ILE A 144 12.35 27.57 18.74
CA ILE A 144 12.87 26.71 17.67
C ILE A 144 12.52 27.33 16.32
N GLU A 145 13.53 27.67 15.52
CA GLU A 145 13.37 28.00 14.10
C GLU A 145 13.52 26.71 13.30
N PHE A 146 12.50 26.38 12.51
CA PHE A 146 12.53 25.28 11.55
C PHE A 146 12.80 25.81 10.15
N THR A 147 13.49 25.02 9.31
CA THR A 147 13.51 25.18 7.85
C THR A 147 13.13 23.86 7.21
N ILE A 148 12.11 23.88 6.33
CA ILE A 148 11.47 22.67 5.77
C ILE A 148 11.71 22.57 4.27
N THR A 149 12.11 21.39 3.79
CA THR A 149 12.11 21.03 2.36
C THR A 149 10.89 20.16 2.08
N TYR A 150 9.95 20.65 1.28
CA TYR A 150 8.70 19.95 0.96
C TYR A 150 8.84 18.99 -0.25
N LEU A 151 8.20 17.82 -0.17
CA LEU A 151 7.99 16.88 -1.29
C LEU A 151 6.81 17.31 -2.16
N THR A 152 5.76 17.83 -1.51
CA THR A 152 4.52 18.28 -2.15
C THR A 152 4.35 19.80 -2.09
N ASP A 153 3.32 20.33 -2.76
CA ASP A 153 2.94 21.73 -2.70
C ASP A 153 1.42 21.90 -2.81
N ALA A 154 0.89 23.09 -2.47
CA ALA A 154 -0.55 23.36 -2.49
C ALA A 154 -1.24 23.17 -3.86
N LYS A 155 -0.49 23.12 -4.98
CA LYS A 155 -1.02 22.83 -6.33
C LYS A 155 -1.07 21.31 -6.58
N LYS A 156 -0.06 20.55 -6.12
CA LYS A 156 -0.08 19.08 -6.07
C LYS A 156 -1.25 18.60 -5.19
N GLU A 157 -1.35 19.10 -3.95
CA GLU A 157 -2.44 18.73 -3.02
C GLU A 157 -3.83 19.01 -3.57
N LYS A 158 -4.03 20.15 -4.25
CA LYS A 158 -5.32 20.45 -4.89
C LYS A 158 -5.68 19.45 -6.00
N LYS A 159 -4.70 18.86 -6.69
CA LYS A 159 -4.98 17.79 -7.66
C LYS A 159 -5.37 16.49 -6.94
N ILE A 160 -4.70 16.15 -5.83
CA ILE A 160 -5.06 15.00 -4.99
C ILE A 160 -6.49 15.17 -4.44
N ASP A 161 -6.84 16.36 -3.94
CA ASP A 161 -8.22 16.69 -3.55
C ASP A 161 -9.21 16.47 -4.69
N THR A 162 -8.84 16.85 -5.91
CA THR A 162 -9.71 16.68 -7.08
C THR A 162 -9.92 15.20 -7.40
N PHE A 163 -8.84 14.42 -7.40
CA PHE A 163 -8.86 12.96 -7.61
C PHE A 163 -9.73 12.25 -6.57
N VAL A 164 -9.48 12.50 -5.27
CA VAL A 164 -10.24 11.87 -4.17
C VAL A 164 -11.73 12.20 -4.25
N ASN A 165 -12.10 13.46 -4.51
CA ASN A 165 -13.50 13.84 -4.67
C ASN A 165 -14.15 13.24 -5.93
N GLN A 166 -13.39 13.04 -7.02
CA GLN A 166 -13.88 12.39 -8.23
C GLN A 166 -14.11 10.89 -8.00
N PHE A 167 -13.17 10.20 -7.34
CA PHE A 167 -13.32 8.79 -6.99
C PHE A 167 -14.57 8.57 -6.13
N VAL A 168 -14.71 9.29 -5.01
CA VAL A 168 -15.86 9.14 -4.12
C VAL A 168 -17.17 9.42 -4.86
N ALA A 169 -17.25 10.48 -5.66
CA ALA A 169 -18.46 10.82 -6.40
C ALA A 169 -18.83 9.85 -7.54
N GLN A 170 -17.90 8.98 -7.96
CA GLN A 170 -18.10 8.02 -9.06
C GLN A 170 -18.30 6.59 -8.57
N TYR A 171 -17.59 6.18 -7.52
CA TYR A 171 -17.48 4.77 -7.09
C TYR A 171 -18.00 4.48 -5.69
N ILE A 172 -18.33 5.50 -4.88
CA ILE A 172 -18.85 5.31 -3.51
C ILE A 172 -20.31 5.80 -3.47
N THR A 173 -21.25 4.88 -3.28
CA THR A 173 -22.68 5.17 -3.27
C THR A 173 -23.28 5.10 -1.86
N ASP A 174 -24.38 5.83 -1.63
CA ASP A 174 -25.05 5.95 -0.32
C ASP A 174 -25.54 4.60 0.26
N ASP A 175 -25.71 3.57 -0.60
CA ASP A 175 -26.17 2.23 -0.25
C ASP A 175 -25.04 1.22 0.01
N MET A 176 -23.77 1.56 -0.26
CA MET A 176 -22.64 0.74 0.16
C MET A 176 -22.47 0.75 1.67
N ASP A 177 -22.27 -0.43 2.25
CA ASP A 177 -21.80 -0.58 3.64
C ASP A 177 -20.27 -0.35 3.76
N ASP A 178 -19.78 -0.34 4.99
CA ASP A 178 -18.38 -0.08 5.29
C ASP A 178 -17.41 -1.04 4.58
N PHE A 179 -17.79 -2.32 4.42
CA PHE A 179 -16.96 -3.34 3.78
C PHE A 179 -16.83 -3.06 2.28
N HIS A 180 -17.94 -2.79 1.60
CA HIS A 180 -17.93 -2.51 0.17
C HIS A 180 -17.15 -1.23 -0.16
N ARG A 181 -17.25 -0.19 0.68
CA ARG A 181 -16.43 1.03 0.55
C ARG A 181 -14.94 0.75 0.73
N ALA A 182 -14.56 0.01 1.77
CA ALA A 182 -13.17 -0.35 2.01
C ALA A 182 -12.59 -1.21 0.88
N LYS A 183 -13.38 -2.17 0.36
CA LYS A 183 -13.01 -3.02 -0.78
C LYS A 183 -12.77 -2.18 -2.04
N ALA A 184 -13.73 -1.34 -2.44
CA ALA A 184 -13.58 -0.47 -3.61
C ALA A 184 -12.35 0.46 -3.55
N ILE A 185 -11.95 0.89 -2.35
CA ILE A 185 -10.75 1.70 -2.13
C ILE A 185 -9.47 0.87 -2.26
N ASN A 186 -9.42 -0.32 -1.67
CA ASN A 186 -8.32 -1.27 -1.82
C ASN A 186 -8.08 -1.59 -3.31
N ASP A 187 -9.14 -2.05 -3.97
CA ASP A 187 -9.13 -2.56 -5.33
C ASP A 187 -8.65 -1.50 -6.32
N MET A 188 -9.11 -0.25 -6.14
CA MET A 188 -8.68 0.86 -6.98
C MET A 188 -7.21 1.23 -6.76
N ILE A 189 -6.71 1.23 -5.51
CA ILE A 189 -5.30 1.58 -5.24
C ILE A 189 -4.36 0.52 -5.82
N VAL A 190 -4.68 -0.77 -5.63
CA VAL A 190 -3.90 -1.90 -6.16
C VAL A 190 -3.85 -1.87 -7.69
N GLN A 191 -4.95 -1.54 -8.37
CA GLN A 191 -4.97 -1.40 -9.83
C GLN A 191 -4.37 -0.07 -10.36
N LEU A 192 -4.20 0.95 -9.52
CA LEU A 192 -3.78 2.28 -9.95
C LEU A 192 -2.26 2.43 -10.10
N ALA A 193 -1.49 1.78 -9.24
CA ALA A 193 -0.06 1.99 -9.13
C ALA A 193 0.70 0.72 -8.76
N THR A 194 1.97 0.68 -9.14
CA THR A 194 2.91 -0.39 -8.80
C THR A 194 3.98 0.08 -7.83
N TYR A 195 4.29 -0.73 -6.83
CA TYR A 195 5.36 -0.48 -5.89
C TYR A 195 6.73 -0.39 -6.58
N THR A 196 7.50 0.67 -6.29
CA THR A 196 8.87 0.80 -6.78
C THR A 196 9.76 1.60 -5.84
N GLU A 197 11.02 1.20 -5.77
CA GLU A 197 12.10 1.92 -5.09
C GLU A 197 13.08 2.58 -6.07
N GLN A 198 12.79 2.50 -7.38
CA GLN A 198 13.64 3.08 -8.42
C GLN A 198 13.39 4.58 -8.60
N GLY A 199 13.90 5.38 -7.67
CA GLY A 199 13.84 6.84 -7.78
C GLY A 199 14.50 7.54 -6.58
N SER A 200 15.12 8.70 -6.80
CA SER A 200 15.88 9.37 -5.71
C SER A 200 15.03 10.13 -4.71
N THR A 201 13.78 10.44 -5.08
CA THR A 201 12.72 11.05 -4.25
C THR A 201 11.31 10.67 -4.75
N GLU A 202 11.22 9.82 -5.77
CA GLU A 202 10.02 9.60 -6.58
C GLU A 202 9.15 8.51 -5.94
N GLY A 203 7.83 8.71 -5.88
CA GLY A 203 6.88 7.75 -5.32
C GLY A 203 6.53 7.91 -3.83
N GLN A 204 7.10 8.89 -3.11
CA GLN A 204 6.78 9.13 -1.69
C GLN A 204 5.51 9.96 -1.47
N THR A 205 5.04 10.69 -2.48
CA THR A 205 3.80 11.48 -2.39
C THR A 205 2.64 10.80 -3.09
N VAL A 206 1.43 11.02 -2.55
CA VAL A 206 0.18 10.67 -3.24
C VAL A 206 0.10 11.30 -4.63
N TYR A 207 0.77 12.44 -4.86
CA TYR A 207 0.79 13.09 -6.16
C TYR A 207 1.57 12.29 -7.21
N GLU A 208 2.71 11.69 -6.86
CA GLU A 208 3.45 10.80 -7.76
C GLU A 208 2.62 9.54 -8.03
N LEU A 209 2.06 8.90 -7.00
CA LEU A 209 1.19 7.71 -7.15
C LEU A 209 0.08 7.94 -8.20
N ILE A 210 -0.70 9.01 -8.08
CA ILE A 210 -1.84 9.29 -8.99
C ILE A 210 -1.46 9.90 -10.36
N GLN A 211 -0.17 10.09 -10.68
CA GLN A 211 0.27 10.70 -11.95
C GLN A 211 1.32 9.89 -12.70
N GLU A 212 2.12 9.13 -11.98
CA GLU A 212 3.25 8.34 -12.48
C GLU A 212 3.00 6.83 -12.26
N ASN A 213 1.85 6.48 -11.66
CA ASN A 213 1.38 5.11 -11.38
C ASN A 213 2.44 4.24 -10.67
N THR A 214 3.30 4.88 -9.88
CA THR A 214 4.35 4.20 -9.11
C THR A 214 4.54 4.90 -7.76
N ALA A 215 4.83 4.11 -6.72
CA ALA A 215 4.87 4.62 -5.35
C ALA A 215 5.65 3.70 -4.38
N VAL A 216 5.96 4.23 -3.19
CA VAL A 216 6.35 3.45 -2.00
C VAL A 216 5.24 3.47 -0.96
N CYS A 217 5.34 2.62 0.08
CA CYS A 217 4.31 2.36 1.09
C CYS A 217 3.67 3.62 1.70
N GLN A 218 4.47 4.67 1.94
CA GLN A 218 3.95 5.96 2.41
C GLN A 218 2.85 6.52 1.51
N ALA A 219 3.02 6.53 0.19
CA ALA A 219 2.05 7.12 -0.73
C ALA A 219 0.77 6.27 -0.83
N TYR A 220 0.89 4.95 -0.82
CA TYR A 220 -0.25 4.01 -0.74
C TYR A 220 -1.08 4.27 0.51
N ALA A 221 -0.45 4.20 1.69
CA ALA A 221 -1.13 4.39 2.98
C ALA A 221 -1.71 5.80 3.18
N LEU A 222 -1.10 6.83 2.57
CA LEU A 222 -1.64 8.19 2.56
C LEU A 222 -2.85 8.35 1.63
N LEU A 223 -2.84 7.72 0.44
CA LEU A 223 -3.97 7.73 -0.49
C LEU A 223 -5.15 6.94 0.07
N ALA A 224 -4.90 5.73 0.57
CA ALA A 224 -5.89 4.90 1.25
C ALA A 224 -6.52 5.65 2.44
N TYR A 225 -5.72 6.20 3.36
CA TYR A 225 -6.23 7.05 4.46
C TYR A 225 -7.18 8.14 3.97
N ARG A 226 -6.81 8.84 2.90
CA ARG A 226 -7.62 9.94 2.34
C ARG A 226 -8.93 9.48 1.72
N LEU A 227 -8.95 8.34 1.04
CA LEU A 227 -10.15 7.82 0.40
C LEU A 227 -11.09 7.20 1.44
N LEU A 228 -10.56 6.52 2.45
CA LEU A 228 -11.33 5.99 3.58
C LEU A 228 -12.07 7.12 4.30
N VAL A 229 -11.35 8.16 4.73
CA VAL A 229 -11.95 9.32 5.42
C VAL A 229 -12.92 10.09 4.51
N ALA A 230 -12.66 10.19 3.20
CA ALA A 230 -13.57 10.82 2.26
C ALA A 230 -14.83 9.98 1.95
N SER A 231 -14.82 8.68 2.30
CA SER A 231 -15.91 7.71 2.12
C SER A 231 -16.69 7.44 3.43
N ASP A 232 -16.54 8.34 4.41
CA ASP A 232 -17.20 8.28 5.73
C ASP A 232 -16.77 7.06 6.57
N LEU A 233 -15.52 6.58 6.40
CA LEU A 233 -14.90 5.56 7.25
C LEU A 233 -13.91 6.17 8.24
N ASP A 234 -14.03 5.78 9.51
CA ASP A 234 -13.03 6.09 10.53
C ASP A 234 -11.73 5.33 10.24
N ALA A 235 -10.64 6.06 10.01
CA ALA A 235 -9.33 5.49 9.70
C ALA A 235 -8.18 6.13 10.47
N GLN A 236 -7.10 5.39 10.65
CA GLN A 236 -5.82 5.85 11.17
C GLN A 236 -4.71 5.45 10.18
N TYR A 237 -3.74 6.33 9.99
CA TYR A 237 -2.47 5.98 9.36
C TYR A 237 -1.58 5.31 10.40
N VAL A 238 -1.02 4.16 10.06
CA VAL A 238 -0.13 3.37 10.93
C VAL A 238 1.26 3.41 10.32
N TYR A 239 2.26 3.60 11.16
CA TYR A 239 3.67 3.43 10.82
C TYR A 239 4.32 2.45 11.79
N GLY A 240 5.33 1.75 11.31
CA GLY A 240 6.05 0.72 12.05
C GLY A 240 7.15 0.12 11.20
N TYR A 241 7.32 -1.20 11.32
CA TYR A 241 8.24 -1.96 10.48
C TYR A 241 7.54 -3.15 9.84
N SER A 242 8.03 -3.56 8.67
CA SER A 242 7.75 -4.86 8.06
C SER A 242 9.02 -5.37 7.37
N ASP A 243 9.32 -6.66 7.45
CA ASP A 243 10.59 -7.27 6.98
C ASP A 243 11.89 -6.56 7.44
N ASN A 244 11.84 -5.87 8.58
CA ASN A 244 12.88 -5.00 9.18
C ASN A 244 13.08 -3.64 8.48
N GLU A 245 12.23 -3.26 7.54
CA GLU A 245 12.23 -1.95 6.89
C GLU A 245 11.11 -1.06 7.44
N LEU A 246 11.27 0.27 7.36
CA LEU A 246 10.22 1.19 7.82
C LEU A 246 9.02 1.11 6.88
N HIS A 247 7.85 0.83 7.45
CA HIS A 247 6.65 0.56 6.66
C HIS A 247 5.45 1.35 7.16
N ALA A 248 4.47 1.56 6.28
CA ALA A 248 3.26 2.33 6.53
C ALA A 248 2.03 1.70 5.88
N TRP A 249 0.93 1.69 6.62
CA TRP A 249 -0.34 1.09 6.23
C TRP A 249 -1.49 1.79 6.97
N ASN A 250 -2.70 1.22 6.93
CA ASN A 250 -3.87 1.81 7.60
C ASN A 250 -4.47 0.88 8.66
N LEU A 251 -5.17 1.51 9.60
CA LEU A 251 -6.17 0.86 10.46
C LEU A 251 -7.52 1.51 10.13
N VAL A 252 -8.56 0.72 9.89
CA VAL A 252 -9.90 1.18 9.50
C VAL A 252 -10.96 0.53 10.38
N SER A 253 -11.99 1.30 10.75
CA SER A 253 -13.18 0.79 11.44
C SER A 253 -14.22 0.37 10.42
N ILE A 254 -14.63 -0.90 10.48
CA ILE A 254 -15.67 -1.51 9.64
C ILE A 254 -16.70 -2.13 10.59
N ASN A 255 -17.94 -1.62 10.58
CA ASN A 255 -19.03 -2.06 11.48
C ASN A 255 -18.60 -2.08 12.96
N ASP A 256 -18.14 -0.93 13.49
CA ASP A 256 -17.61 -0.73 14.86
C ASP A 256 -16.39 -1.59 15.26
N ASN A 257 -15.78 -2.33 14.33
CA ASN A 257 -14.59 -3.16 14.59
C ASN A 257 -13.39 -2.63 13.80
N TRP A 258 -12.23 -2.52 14.45
CA TRP A 258 -11.00 -2.09 13.79
C TRP A 258 -10.30 -3.27 13.12
N TYR A 259 -9.73 -3.00 11.94
CA TYR A 259 -8.93 -3.91 11.13
C TYR A 259 -7.75 -3.16 10.51
N HIS A 260 -6.68 -3.86 10.20
CA HIS A 260 -5.59 -3.32 9.41
C HIS A 260 -5.87 -3.50 7.92
N LEU A 261 -5.48 -2.52 7.12
CA LEU A 261 -5.55 -2.55 5.67
C LEU A 261 -4.19 -2.10 5.13
N ASP A 262 -3.49 -3.01 4.45
CA ASP A 262 -2.22 -2.73 3.80
C ASP A 262 -2.37 -2.84 2.28
N THR A 263 -2.54 -1.69 1.63
CA THR A 263 -2.68 -1.61 0.17
C THR A 263 -1.36 -1.77 -0.59
N THR A 264 -0.22 -1.78 0.10
CA THR A 264 1.09 -2.08 -0.50
C THR A 264 1.38 -3.59 -0.48
N TRP A 265 0.99 -4.29 0.59
CA TRP A 265 1.11 -5.75 0.65
C TRP A 265 -0.04 -6.49 -0.08
N ASN A 266 -1.07 -5.76 -0.49
CA ASN A 266 -2.07 -6.20 -1.46
C ASN A 266 -1.72 -5.84 -2.92
N ASP A 267 -0.63 -5.12 -3.16
CA ASP A 267 -0.16 -4.79 -4.51
C ASP A 267 0.30 -6.07 -5.24
N VAL A 268 0.18 -6.07 -6.56
CA VAL A 268 0.37 -7.24 -7.44
C VAL A 268 1.50 -6.96 -8.45
N ASP A 269 1.88 -7.96 -9.25
CA ASP A 269 2.89 -7.75 -10.28
C ASP A 269 2.37 -6.73 -11.33
N PRO A 270 3.15 -5.72 -11.76
CA PRO A 270 2.74 -4.76 -12.79
C PRO A 270 2.31 -5.39 -14.12
N ASN A 271 2.71 -6.63 -14.39
CA ASN A 271 2.32 -7.37 -15.58
C ASN A 271 0.92 -8.02 -15.46
N GLU A 272 0.32 -7.98 -14.27
CA GLU A 272 -1.03 -8.49 -13.93
C GLU A 272 -1.97 -7.35 -13.50
N PRO A 273 -2.18 -6.26 -14.29
CA PRO A 273 -2.87 -5.03 -13.87
C PRO A 273 -4.34 -5.17 -13.41
N TYR A 274 -4.95 -6.34 -13.56
CA TYR A 274 -6.31 -6.66 -13.08
C TYR A 274 -6.32 -7.69 -11.95
N ALA A 275 -5.14 -8.17 -11.50
CA ALA A 275 -5.03 -8.94 -10.28
C ALA A 275 -5.29 -8.05 -9.05
N ILE A 276 -5.86 -8.63 -8.00
CA ILE A 276 -6.01 -7.98 -6.70
C ILE A 276 -5.75 -9.04 -5.64
N SER A 277 -4.77 -8.78 -4.77
CA SER A 277 -4.57 -9.57 -3.56
C SER A 277 -5.40 -9.01 -2.41
N TYR A 278 -5.90 -9.91 -1.56
CA TYR A 278 -6.63 -9.56 -0.34
C TYR A 278 -5.94 -10.13 0.92
N GLU A 279 -4.68 -10.57 0.83
CA GLU A 279 -3.98 -11.20 1.96
C GLU A 279 -3.85 -10.27 3.19
N TYR A 280 -3.74 -8.96 2.96
CA TYR A 280 -3.66 -7.90 3.99
C TYR A 280 -4.87 -6.97 3.96
N PHE A 281 -5.98 -7.40 3.35
CA PHE A 281 -7.26 -6.70 3.36
C PHE A 281 -8.07 -7.03 4.63
N LEU A 282 -8.24 -6.03 5.51
CA LEU A 282 -9.02 -6.14 6.76
C LEU A 282 -8.53 -7.23 7.74
N VAL A 283 -7.21 -7.38 7.85
CA VAL A 283 -6.57 -8.32 8.79
C VAL A 283 -6.62 -7.82 10.25
N ASN A 284 -6.47 -8.75 11.20
CA ASN A 284 -6.38 -8.44 12.63
C ASN A 284 -4.94 -8.42 13.15
N ASP A 285 -4.78 -8.00 14.41
CA ASP A 285 -3.52 -8.01 15.16
C ASP A 285 -2.77 -9.35 15.07
N GLU A 286 -3.46 -10.50 15.00
CA GLU A 286 -2.87 -11.85 15.02
C GLU A 286 -2.31 -12.28 13.66
N LYS A 287 -2.95 -11.88 12.55
CA LYS A 287 -2.38 -12.04 11.19
C LYS A 287 -1.25 -11.03 10.97
N LEU A 288 -1.49 -9.74 11.22
CA LEU A 288 -0.52 -8.70 10.89
C LEU A 288 0.79 -8.80 11.71
N SER A 289 0.73 -9.24 12.98
CA SER A 289 1.95 -9.37 13.80
C SER A 289 2.86 -10.57 13.47
N GLN A 290 2.61 -11.26 12.36
CA GLN A 290 3.48 -12.34 11.85
C GLN A 290 4.69 -11.78 11.09
N ASP A 291 4.54 -10.59 10.50
CA ASP A 291 5.48 -9.92 9.60
C ASP A 291 5.66 -8.43 9.96
N HIS A 292 4.62 -7.77 10.48
CA HIS A 292 4.67 -6.35 10.88
C HIS A 292 4.90 -6.12 12.39
N LEU A 293 5.48 -4.96 12.71
CA LEU A 293 5.69 -4.46 14.07
C LEU A 293 5.20 -3.01 14.22
N TRP A 294 4.37 -2.72 15.23
CA TRP A 294 3.85 -1.37 15.50
C TRP A 294 3.57 -1.15 16.99
N VAL A 295 3.58 0.13 17.43
CA VAL A 295 3.28 0.51 18.81
C VAL A 295 1.78 0.39 19.09
N LYS A 296 1.36 -0.79 19.54
CA LYS A 296 -0.06 -1.10 19.80
C LYS A 296 -0.76 -0.10 20.73
N GLU A 297 -0.05 0.56 21.66
CA GLU A 297 -0.65 1.55 22.57
C GLU A 297 -1.04 2.89 21.90
N ASN A 298 -0.63 3.12 20.65
CA ASN A 298 -0.98 4.32 19.89
C ASN A 298 -2.28 4.17 19.08
N TYR A 299 -2.76 2.94 18.88
CA TYR A 299 -3.85 2.60 17.95
C TYR A 299 -4.96 1.80 18.63
N PHE A 300 -6.09 1.63 17.96
CA PHE A 300 -7.13 0.70 18.41
C PHE A 300 -6.74 -0.75 18.11
N ALA A 301 -7.17 -1.70 18.95
CA ALA A 301 -6.84 -3.11 18.78
C ALA A 301 -7.76 -3.78 17.74
N ALA A 302 -7.18 -4.40 16.72
CA ALA A 302 -7.91 -5.19 15.72
C ALA A 302 -7.97 -6.65 16.17
N THR A 303 -9.11 -7.08 16.70
CA THR A 303 -9.26 -8.43 17.31
C THR A 303 -10.35 -9.30 16.67
N SER A 304 -11.08 -8.75 15.70
CA SER A 304 -12.16 -9.46 15.00
C SER A 304 -11.61 -10.40 13.92
N LYS A 305 -12.39 -11.43 13.58
CA LYS A 305 -12.08 -12.42 12.53
C LYS A 305 -13.12 -12.44 11.41
N ASN A 306 -14.01 -11.43 11.36
CA ASN A 306 -15.15 -11.42 10.45
C ASN A 306 -14.73 -11.48 8.97
N TYR A 307 -13.55 -10.95 8.62
CA TYR A 307 -13.03 -10.88 7.26
C TYR A 307 -11.90 -11.89 6.98
N ASP A 308 -11.64 -12.84 7.90
CA ASP A 308 -10.63 -13.91 7.72
C ASP A 308 -10.84 -14.76 6.45
N PHE A 309 -12.03 -14.70 5.83
CA PHE A 309 -12.34 -15.36 4.56
C PHE A 309 -11.74 -14.66 3.33
N MET A 310 -11.40 -13.37 3.42
CA MET A 310 -10.82 -12.59 2.32
C MET A 310 -9.35 -12.95 2.08
N HIS A 311 -8.59 -13.30 3.11
CA HIS A 311 -7.13 -13.46 3.03
C HIS A 311 -6.65 -14.69 2.23
N ASP A 312 -7.59 -15.47 1.68
CA ASP A 312 -7.35 -16.60 0.78
C ASP A 312 -7.64 -16.27 -0.70
N MET A 313 -8.22 -15.08 -0.95
CA MET A 313 -8.74 -14.70 -2.25
C MET A 313 -7.66 -14.08 -3.13
N TRP A 314 -7.51 -14.64 -4.33
CA TRP A 314 -6.70 -14.13 -5.42
C TRP A 314 -7.54 -14.13 -6.71
N TYR A 315 -7.18 -13.28 -7.69
CA TYR A 315 -7.96 -12.98 -8.90
C TYR A 315 -9.47 -12.89 -8.65
N ALA A 316 -9.89 -12.11 -7.66
CA ALA A 316 -11.29 -12.12 -7.21
C ALA A 316 -12.16 -11.07 -7.92
N ASP A 317 -13.30 -11.52 -8.45
CA ASP A 317 -14.35 -10.69 -9.04
C ASP A 317 -15.65 -10.78 -8.21
N THR A 318 -16.53 -9.79 -8.29
CA THR A 318 -17.71 -9.66 -7.43
C THR A 318 -18.97 -9.32 -8.22
N ASP A 319 -19.88 -10.30 -8.33
CA ASP A 319 -21.23 -10.06 -8.84
C ASP A 319 -22.23 -10.04 -7.68
N LYS A 320 -22.81 -8.85 -7.41
CA LYS A 320 -23.76 -8.59 -6.31
C LYS A 320 -23.11 -8.98 -4.97
N ASP A 321 -23.74 -9.90 -4.22
CA ASP A 321 -23.28 -10.37 -2.91
C ASP A 321 -22.33 -11.59 -3.01
N ILE A 322 -21.88 -12.00 -4.21
CA ILE A 322 -21.03 -13.18 -4.41
C ILE A 322 -19.65 -12.77 -4.91
N ILE A 323 -18.61 -13.12 -4.15
CA ILE A 323 -17.22 -12.99 -4.56
C ILE A 323 -16.77 -14.33 -5.16
N TYR A 324 -16.38 -14.31 -6.43
CA TYR A 324 -15.73 -15.43 -7.11
C TYR A 324 -14.22 -15.23 -7.06
N TYR A 325 -13.47 -16.27 -6.68
CA TYR A 325 -12.03 -16.13 -6.43
C TYR A 325 -11.30 -17.45 -6.69
N ASN A 326 -10.01 -17.38 -7.00
CA ASN A 326 -9.13 -18.54 -6.94
C ASN A 326 -8.42 -18.56 -5.58
N SER A 327 -8.36 -19.71 -4.93
CA SER A 327 -7.75 -19.82 -3.59
C SER A 327 -6.22 -19.85 -3.68
N ILE A 328 -5.52 -19.07 -2.87
CA ILE A 328 -4.04 -19.12 -2.79
C ILE A 328 -3.52 -20.44 -2.19
N ARG A 329 -4.41 -21.27 -1.60
CA ARG A 329 -4.04 -22.52 -0.90
C ARG A 329 -4.06 -23.75 -1.79
N ASP A 330 -4.89 -23.75 -2.83
CA ASP A 330 -5.08 -24.89 -3.74
C ASP A 330 -5.32 -24.52 -5.21
N ASN A 331 -5.34 -23.23 -5.55
CA ASN A 331 -5.59 -22.64 -6.87
C ASN A 331 -6.99 -22.89 -7.44
N MET A 332 -7.89 -23.56 -6.70
CA MET A 332 -9.23 -23.91 -7.18
C MET A 332 -10.18 -22.71 -7.13
N VAL A 333 -11.23 -22.75 -7.95
CA VAL A 333 -12.22 -21.67 -8.05
C VAL A 333 -13.36 -21.85 -7.05
N TYR A 334 -13.63 -20.81 -6.27
CA TYR A 334 -14.65 -20.74 -5.24
C TYR A 334 -15.61 -19.57 -5.45
N ALA A 335 -16.78 -19.66 -4.80
CA ALA A 335 -17.77 -18.59 -4.68
C ALA A 335 -18.10 -18.41 -3.19
N TYR A 336 -17.85 -17.20 -2.66
CA TYR A 336 -18.21 -16.80 -1.32
C TYR A 336 -19.44 -15.88 -1.35
N ASP A 337 -20.53 -16.33 -0.74
CA ASP A 337 -21.77 -15.56 -0.57
C ASP A 337 -21.67 -14.70 0.71
N LEU A 338 -21.57 -13.38 0.54
CA LEU A 338 -21.47 -12.39 1.63
C LEU A 338 -22.71 -12.36 2.54
N ALA A 339 -23.90 -12.65 1.99
CA ALA A 339 -25.16 -12.59 2.71
C ALA A 339 -25.41 -13.86 3.56
N THR A 340 -24.98 -15.03 3.09
CA THR A 340 -25.12 -16.31 3.81
C THR A 340 -23.86 -16.79 4.51
N GLN A 341 -22.71 -16.15 4.25
CA GLN A 341 -21.37 -16.52 4.72
C GLN A 341 -20.97 -17.95 4.32
N GLN A 342 -21.47 -18.42 3.18
CA GLN A 342 -21.18 -19.75 2.65
C GLN A 342 -20.11 -19.67 1.57
N ASN A 343 -19.08 -20.51 1.71
CA ASN A 343 -18.11 -20.74 0.65
C ASN A 343 -18.47 -22.05 -0.09
N LYS A 344 -18.53 -21.98 -1.42
CA LYS A 344 -18.83 -23.11 -2.31
C LYS A 344 -17.74 -23.22 -3.37
N GLN A 345 -17.12 -24.39 -3.49
CA GLN A 345 -16.25 -24.69 -4.63
C GLN A 345 -17.07 -24.74 -5.92
N ILE A 346 -16.60 -24.06 -6.96
CA ILE A 346 -17.21 -24.01 -8.30
C ILE A 346 -16.51 -24.97 -9.26
N SER A 347 -15.18 -25.02 -9.25
CA SER A 347 -14.39 -25.99 -10.01
C SER A 347 -13.18 -26.52 -9.21
N GLU A 348 -12.68 -27.69 -9.61
CA GLU A 348 -11.36 -28.23 -9.20
C GLU A 348 -10.23 -27.69 -10.09
N THR A 349 -10.55 -27.00 -11.18
CA THR A 349 -9.60 -26.47 -12.16
C THR A 349 -8.84 -25.25 -11.64
N ALA A 350 -7.54 -25.20 -11.90
CA ALA A 350 -6.66 -24.08 -11.56
C ALA A 350 -6.87 -22.89 -12.51
N CYS A 351 -7.90 -22.09 -12.24
CA CYS A 351 -8.29 -20.95 -13.07
C CYS A 351 -7.88 -19.61 -12.45
N TYR A 352 -7.32 -18.73 -13.27
CA TYR A 352 -6.76 -17.42 -12.89
C TYR A 352 -7.36 -16.32 -13.78
N TYR A 353 -7.16 -15.05 -13.43
CA TYR A 353 -7.79 -13.88 -14.07
C TYR A 353 -9.32 -14.08 -14.22
N LEU A 354 -10.03 -14.18 -13.09
CA LEU A 354 -11.47 -14.47 -13.12
C LEU A 354 -12.26 -13.21 -13.49
N ALA A 355 -13.23 -13.35 -14.41
CA ALA A 355 -14.20 -12.32 -14.72
C ALA A 355 -15.60 -12.94 -14.86
N THR A 356 -16.64 -12.28 -14.34
CA THR A 356 -17.99 -12.87 -14.21
C THR A 356 -19.09 -12.07 -14.88
N TYR A 357 -20.03 -12.77 -15.51
CA TYR A 357 -21.18 -12.19 -16.20
C TYR A 357 -22.32 -13.22 -16.32
N GLU A 358 -23.55 -12.83 -15.95
CA GLU A 358 -24.77 -13.65 -16.04
C GLU A 358 -24.62 -15.13 -15.60
N ASP A 359 -24.16 -15.39 -14.37
CA ASP A 359 -23.90 -16.73 -13.79
C ASP A 359 -22.83 -17.57 -14.54
N VAL A 360 -22.02 -16.94 -15.39
CA VAL A 360 -20.87 -17.53 -16.07
C VAL A 360 -19.60 -16.84 -15.57
N LEU A 361 -18.56 -17.65 -15.32
CA LEU A 361 -17.22 -17.20 -15.01
C LEU A 361 -16.31 -17.48 -16.20
N TYR A 362 -15.43 -16.55 -16.54
CA TYR A 362 -14.41 -16.66 -17.57
C TYR A 362 -13.04 -16.61 -16.89
N CYS A 363 -12.11 -17.45 -17.34
CA CYS A 363 -10.78 -17.55 -16.74
C CYS A 363 -9.73 -18.08 -17.71
N SER A 364 -8.47 -17.87 -17.34
CA SER A 364 -7.31 -18.58 -17.88
C SER A 364 -7.12 -19.90 -17.13
N ASP A 365 -7.34 -21.02 -17.81
CA ASP A 365 -7.30 -22.38 -17.27
C ASP A 365 -5.90 -22.99 -17.37
N TYR A 366 -5.15 -22.97 -16.28
CA TYR A 366 -3.76 -23.46 -16.25
C TYR A 366 -3.61 -24.98 -16.16
N ASP A 367 -4.68 -25.73 -15.88
CA ASP A 367 -4.66 -27.19 -16.06
C ASP A 367 -4.68 -27.56 -17.56
N ASN A 368 -5.26 -26.68 -18.39
CA ASN A 368 -5.21 -26.74 -19.85
C ASN A 368 -4.25 -25.70 -20.47
N ALA A 369 -3.16 -25.32 -19.79
CA ALA A 369 -2.10 -24.44 -20.30
C ALA A 369 -2.55 -23.00 -20.65
N GLY A 370 -3.41 -22.42 -19.81
CA GLY A 370 -3.84 -21.02 -19.83
C GLY A 370 -5.04 -20.73 -20.73
N TYR A 371 -5.75 -21.77 -21.20
CA TYR A 371 -6.82 -21.61 -22.19
C TYR A 371 -7.97 -20.74 -21.68
N LEU A 372 -8.56 -19.93 -22.57
CA LEU A 372 -9.77 -19.19 -22.24
C LEU A 372 -10.91 -20.18 -22.05
N THR A 373 -11.33 -20.38 -20.80
CA THR A 373 -12.38 -21.32 -20.42
C THR A 373 -13.52 -20.56 -19.76
N LYS A 374 -14.76 -20.90 -20.13
CA LYS A 374 -15.94 -20.48 -19.36
C LYS A 374 -16.44 -21.60 -18.46
N ILE A 375 -16.82 -21.25 -17.23
CA ILE A 375 -17.31 -22.14 -16.18
C ILE A 375 -18.72 -21.70 -15.80
N ASN A 376 -19.68 -22.63 -15.82
CA ASN A 376 -21.04 -22.35 -15.36
C ASN A 376 -21.12 -22.43 -13.83
N VAL A 377 -21.41 -21.31 -13.15
CA VAL A 377 -21.40 -21.21 -11.68
C VAL A 377 -22.37 -22.19 -11.01
N SER A 378 -23.49 -22.52 -11.67
CA SER A 378 -24.53 -23.35 -11.06
C SER A 378 -24.07 -24.79 -10.82
N ASN A 379 -23.28 -25.36 -11.75
CA ASN A 379 -22.98 -26.79 -11.82
C ASN A 379 -21.50 -27.14 -12.04
N GLY A 380 -20.62 -26.15 -12.22
CA GLY A 380 -19.18 -26.35 -12.46
C GLY A 380 -18.83 -26.92 -13.85
N SER A 381 -19.74 -26.86 -14.83
CA SER A 381 -19.44 -27.35 -16.18
C SER A 381 -18.61 -26.36 -16.98
N GLU A 382 -17.57 -26.86 -17.63
CA GLU A 382 -16.54 -26.06 -18.31
C GLU A 382 -16.61 -26.21 -19.84
N GLU A 383 -16.28 -25.15 -20.56
CA GLU A 383 -16.18 -25.13 -22.02
C GLU A 383 -15.02 -24.21 -22.44
N VAL A 384 -14.01 -24.80 -23.08
CA VAL A 384 -12.88 -24.07 -23.68
C VAL A 384 -13.40 -23.25 -24.88
N LEU A 385 -13.11 -21.95 -24.87
CA LEU A 385 -13.46 -20.99 -25.92
C LEU A 385 -12.29 -20.73 -26.89
N LEU A 386 -11.05 -20.72 -26.37
CA LEU A 386 -9.82 -20.53 -27.13
C LEU A 386 -8.70 -21.43 -26.59
N GLU A 387 -8.05 -22.20 -27.47
CA GLU A 387 -6.91 -23.08 -27.15
C GLU A 387 -5.56 -22.33 -27.15
N GLU A 388 -5.53 -21.13 -26.54
CA GLU A 388 -4.34 -20.27 -26.41
C GLU A 388 -4.26 -19.68 -25.00
N GLU A 389 -3.04 -19.44 -24.48
CA GLU A 389 -2.84 -18.85 -23.15
C GLU A 389 -3.31 -17.38 -23.12
N VAL A 390 -4.31 -17.11 -22.28
CA VAL A 390 -4.87 -15.77 -22.07
C VAL A 390 -4.51 -15.20 -20.70
N LEU A 391 -4.31 -13.90 -20.67
CA LEU A 391 -3.92 -13.09 -19.53
C LEU A 391 -4.88 -11.90 -19.41
N ASN A 392 -4.86 -11.22 -18.26
CA ASN A 392 -5.46 -9.89 -18.09
C ASN A 392 -6.95 -9.82 -18.47
N LEU A 393 -7.71 -10.85 -18.08
CA LEU A 393 -9.14 -10.95 -18.35
C LEU A 393 -9.94 -9.99 -17.46
N PHE A 394 -10.87 -9.25 -18.05
CA PHE A 394 -11.88 -8.46 -17.33
C PHE A 394 -13.14 -8.28 -18.20
N ILE A 395 -14.26 -7.88 -17.59
CA ILE A 395 -15.52 -7.63 -18.30
C ILE A 395 -15.97 -6.19 -18.04
N ALA A 396 -16.31 -5.47 -19.10
CA ALA A 396 -16.87 -4.12 -19.04
C ALA A 396 -18.00 -3.95 -20.06
N ASP A 397 -19.11 -3.34 -19.67
CA ASP A 397 -20.28 -3.07 -20.53
C ASP A 397 -20.85 -4.28 -21.32
N GLY A 398 -20.64 -5.51 -20.82
CA GLY A 398 -21.06 -6.76 -21.48
C GLY A 398 -20.07 -7.30 -22.53
N ILE A 399 -18.85 -6.78 -22.53
CA ILE A 399 -17.74 -7.21 -23.40
C ILE A 399 -16.65 -7.83 -22.52
N LEU A 400 -16.22 -9.03 -22.86
CA LEU A 400 -15.03 -9.68 -22.31
C LEU A 400 -13.79 -9.17 -23.02
N TYR A 401 -12.84 -8.66 -22.25
CA TYR A 401 -11.51 -8.24 -22.70
C TYR A 401 -10.47 -9.23 -22.19
N TYR A 402 -9.46 -9.54 -23.01
CA TYR A 402 -8.33 -10.38 -22.64
C TYR A 402 -7.11 -10.12 -23.53
N GLN A 403 -5.95 -10.61 -23.11
CA GLN A 403 -4.69 -10.49 -23.83
C GLN A 403 -4.07 -11.88 -24.08
N THR A 404 -3.39 -12.09 -25.21
CA THR A 404 -2.57 -13.29 -25.46
C THR A 404 -1.11 -13.08 -25.05
N VAL A 405 -0.35 -14.16 -24.86
CA VAL A 405 1.06 -14.11 -24.42
C VAL A 405 2.04 -13.37 -25.33
N ASP A 406 1.68 -13.08 -26.58
CA ASP A 406 2.44 -12.24 -27.51
C ASP A 406 2.07 -10.75 -27.42
N GLY A 407 1.09 -10.40 -26.58
CA GLY A 407 0.68 -9.06 -26.23
C GLY A 407 -0.51 -8.53 -27.02
N GLU A 408 -1.12 -9.31 -27.92
CA GLU A 408 -2.32 -8.88 -28.66
C GLU A 408 -3.55 -8.81 -27.75
N GLU A 409 -4.33 -7.73 -27.87
CA GLU A 409 -5.55 -7.46 -27.09
C GLU A 409 -6.80 -7.86 -27.89
N TYR A 410 -7.75 -8.51 -27.22
CA TYR A 410 -8.97 -9.05 -27.80
C TYR A 410 -10.22 -8.59 -27.04
N GLU A 411 -11.33 -8.46 -27.77
CA GLU A 411 -12.65 -8.15 -27.21
C GLU A 411 -13.72 -9.11 -27.76
N GLN A 412 -14.65 -9.55 -26.91
CA GLN A 412 -15.74 -10.47 -27.27
C GLN A 412 -17.06 -10.06 -26.60
N ASP A 413 -18.11 -9.79 -27.39
CA ASP A 413 -19.48 -9.61 -26.90
C ASP A 413 -19.98 -10.88 -26.16
N LEU A 414 -20.69 -10.69 -25.03
CA LEU A 414 -21.26 -11.77 -24.19
C LEU A 414 -22.77 -11.95 -24.36
#